data_AF-A0A8T3LZM3-F1
#
_entry.id   AF-A0A8T3LZM3-F1
#
_cell.length_a   1.000
_cell.length_b   1.000
_cell.length_c   1.000
_cell.angle_alpha   90.00
_cell.angle_beta   90.00
_cell.angle_gamma   90.00
#
_symmetry.space_group_name_H-M   'P 1'
#
loop_
_entity.id
_entity.type
_entity.pdbx_description
1 polymer ?
#
loop_
_entity_poly.entity_id
_entity_poly.type
_entity_poly.pdbx_seq_one_letter_code
_entity_poly.pdbx_strand_id
1 'polypeptide(L)'
;MPLYLDEHEHIPGLEANALAGAHARDVEVGAGYGVTYLRYWFDEATGKVFCLVDAPSPEAAEQVHREAHGLVADRLMKVTEGG
;
A
#
# COMPACT_ATOMS: atom_id res chain seq x y z
N MET A 1 13.72 0.71 -6.91
CA MET A 1 14.27 1.32 -5.67
C MET A 1 14.17 0.22 -4.59
N PRO A 2 14.38 0.42 -3.26
CA PRO A 2 14.08 -0.67 -2.32
C PRO A 2 12.60 -1.05 -2.38
N LEU A 3 12.31 -2.33 -2.10
CA LEU A 3 10.94 -2.83 -1.98
C LEU A 3 10.48 -2.75 -0.53
N TYR A 4 9.21 -2.41 -0.36
CA TYR A 4 8.50 -2.42 0.91
C TYR A 4 7.24 -3.26 0.79
N LEU A 5 6.93 -4.00 1.85
CA LEU A 5 5.63 -4.61 2.05
C LEU A 5 4.91 -3.80 3.12
N ASP A 6 3.85 -3.09 2.72
CA ASP A 6 2.92 -2.51 3.68
C ASP A 6 1.86 -3.54 4.09
N GLU A 7 1.37 -3.39 5.31
CA GLU A 7 0.26 -4.15 5.83
C GLU A 7 -0.69 -3.20 6.56
N HIS A 8 -1.97 -3.30 6.21
CA HIS A 8 -3.06 -2.69 6.95
C HIS A 8 -3.86 -3.79 7.65
N GLU A 9 -4.23 -3.55 8.91
CA GLU A 9 -5.00 -4.47 9.73
C GLU A 9 -6.36 -3.87 10.10
N HIS A 10 -7.35 -4.74 10.29
CA HIS A 10 -8.68 -4.38 10.81
C HIS A 10 -9.44 -3.32 9.99
N ILE A 11 -9.32 -3.29 8.66
CA ILE A 11 -10.11 -2.38 7.82
C ILE A 11 -11.60 -2.77 7.93
N PRO A 12 -12.46 -1.94 8.56
CA PRO A 12 -13.86 -2.29 8.78
C PRO A 12 -14.63 -2.27 7.46
N GLY A 13 -15.34 -3.35 7.14
CA GLY A 13 -16.11 -3.42 5.90
C GLY A 13 -15.23 -3.37 4.66
N LEU A 14 -14.08 -4.05 4.68
CA LEU A 14 -13.21 -4.20 3.52
C LEU A 14 -13.99 -4.85 2.38
N GLU A 15 -14.16 -4.11 1.29
CA GLU A 15 -14.85 -4.54 0.08
C GLU A 15 -13.88 -4.45 -1.10
N ALA A 16 -13.81 -5.49 -1.93
CA ALA A 16 -12.89 -5.56 -3.06
C ALA A 16 -12.91 -4.31 -3.97
N ASN A 17 -14.09 -3.75 -4.25
CA ASN A 17 -14.23 -2.55 -5.10
C ASN A 17 -13.71 -1.27 -4.43
N ALA A 18 -13.94 -1.12 -3.13
CA ALA A 18 -13.43 0.04 -2.38
C ALA A 18 -11.90 -0.02 -2.30
N LEU A 19 -11.34 -1.21 -2.07
CA LEU A 19 -9.89 -1.43 -2.07
C LEU A 19 -9.26 -1.17 -3.44
N ALA A 20 -9.87 -1.66 -4.52
CA ALA A 20 -9.39 -1.38 -5.87
C ALA A 20 -9.37 0.14 -6.17
N GLY A 21 -10.37 0.88 -5.69
CA GLY A 21 -10.40 2.35 -5.79
C GLY A 21 -9.29 3.04 -4.98
N ALA A 22 -9.05 2.59 -3.73
CA ALA A 22 -7.96 3.11 -2.90
C ALA A 22 -6.59 2.86 -3.54
N HIS A 23 -6.34 1.62 -3.98
CA HIS A 23 -5.09 1.25 -4.64
C HIS A 23 -4.86 2.01 -5.95
N ALA A 24 -5.90 2.24 -6.76
CA ALA A 24 -5.78 3.08 -7.95
C ALA A 24 -5.35 4.51 -7.61
N ARG A 25 -5.79 5.02 -6.46
CA ARG A 25 -5.40 6.34 -5.98
C ARG A 25 -3.95 6.39 -5.48
N ASP A 26 -3.50 5.33 -4.81
CA ASP A 26 -2.09 5.16 -4.44
C ASP A 26 -1.18 5.18 -5.69
N VAL A 27 -1.57 4.50 -6.77
CA VAL A 27 -0.83 4.50 -8.04
C VAL A 27 -0.75 5.91 -8.66
N GLU A 28 -1.87 6.64 -8.69
CA GLU A 28 -1.92 7.99 -9.26
C GLU A 28 -1.06 8.99 -8.51
N VAL A 29 -1.16 9.00 -7.17
CA VAL A 29 -0.39 9.89 -6.29
C VAL A 29 1.08 9.48 -6.25
N GLY A 30 1.36 8.18 -6.24
CA GLY A 30 2.70 7.61 -6.10
C GLY A 30 3.70 8.13 -7.12
N ALA A 31 3.26 8.35 -8.37
CA ALA A 31 4.11 8.88 -9.43
C ALA A 31 4.77 10.22 -9.05
N GLY A 32 4.07 11.08 -8.29
CA GLY A 32 4.59 12.37 -7.82
C GLY A 32 5.68 12.25 -6.74
N TYR A 33 5.71 11.14 -6.00
CA TYR A 33 6.67 10.86 -4.93
C TYR A 33 7.80 9.92 -5.37
N GLY A 34 7.81 9.50 -6.63
CA GLY A 34 8.71 8.44 -7.11
C GLY A 34 8.39 7.08 -6.49
N VAL A 35 7.13 6.84 -6.15
CA VAL A 35 6.63 5.59 -5.56
C VAL A 35 5.82 4.83 -6.61
N THR A 36 6.00 3.51 -6.69
CA THR A 36 5.22 2.63 -7.56
C THR A 36 4.63 1.48 -6.75
N TYR A 37 3.31 1.41 -6.71
CA TYR A 37 2.59 0.26 -6.16
C TYR A 37 2.54 -0.87 -7.20
N LEU A 38 3.14 -2.01 -6.88
CA LEU A 38 3.40 -3.09 -7.85
C LEU A 38 2.31 -4.15 -7.86
N ARG A 39 1.92 -4.59 -6.66
CA ARG A 39 0.95 -5.68 -6.42
C ARG A 39 0.25 -5.43 -5.09
N TYR A 40 -0.94 -5.98 -4.94
CA TYR A 40 -1.64 -6.00 -3.65
C TYR A 40 -2.44 -7.29 -3.49
N TRP A 41 -2.68 -7.64 -2.23
CA TRP A 41 -3.52 -8.75 -1.80
C TRP A 41 -4.38 -8.29 -0.63
N PHE A 42 -5.49 -8.99 -0.41
CA PHE A 42 -6.36 -8.71 0.71
C PHE A 42 -7.09 -9.96 1.19
N ASP A 43 -7.49 -9.92 2.45
CA ASP A 43 -8.30 -10.94 3.09
C ASP A 43 -9.53 -10.24 3.70
N GLU A 44 -10.68 -10.37 3.03
CA GLU A 44 -11.95 -9.77 3.48
C GLU A 44 -12.38 -10.32 4.84
N ALA A 45 -12.04 -11.57 5.18
CA ALA A 45 -12.47 -12.19 6.42
C ALA A 45 -11.75 -11.59 7.64
N THR A 46 -10.51 -11.14 7.47
CA THR A 46 -9.71 -10.52 8.54
C THR A 46 -9.58 -8.99 8.42
N GLY A 47 -9.99 -8.42 7.28
CA GLY A 47 -9.83 -7.01 6.98
C GLY A 47 -8.36 -6.63 6.76
N LYS A 48 -7.52 -7.57 6.30
CA LYS A 48 -6.10 -7.34 6.04
C LYS A 48 -5.86 -6.97 4.59
N VAL A 49 -4.94 -6.02 4.37
CA VAL A 49 -4.47 -5.60 3.05
C VAL A 49 -2.95 -5.59 3.07
N PHE A 50 -2.35 -6.03 1.98
CA PHE A 50 -0.91 -6.03 1.78
C PHE A 50 -0.60 -5.42 0.41
N CYS A 51 0.26 -4.41 0.33
CA CYS A 51 0.79 -3.93 -0.94
C CYS A 51 2.31 -4.06 -1.01
N LEU A 52 2.79 -4.50 -2.18
CA LEU A 52 4.20 -4.46 -2.52
C LEU A 52 4.49 -3.14 -3.22
N VAL A 53 5.41 -2.36 -2.66
CA VAL A 53 5.70 -0.99 -3.07
C VAL A 53 7.18 -0.85 -3.40
N ASP A 54 7.49 -0.31 -4.58
CA ASP A 54 8.82 0.19 -4.92
C ASP A 54 8.87 1.69 -4.58
N ALA A 55 9.69 2.08 -3.60
CA ALA A 55 9.74 3.45 -3.09
C ALA A 55 11.17 3.89 -2.74
N PRO A 56 11.48 5.19 -2.77
CA PRO A 56 12.81 5.70 -2.40
C PRO A 56 13.08 5.61 -0.89
N SER A 57 12.03 5.65 -0.07
CA SER A 57 12.09 5.53 1.40
C SER A 57 10.73 5.06 1.94
N PRO A 58 10.66 4.56 3.19
CA PRO A 58 9.37 4.20 3.79
C PRO A 58 8.46 5.42 3.99
N GLU A 59 9.03 6.59 4.32
CA GLU A 59 8.27 7.83 4.50
C GLU A 59 7.60 8.29 3.21
N ALA A 60 8.23 8.05 2.05
CA ALA A 60 7.64 8.36 0.75
C ALA A 60 6.40 7.49 0.49
N ALA A 61 6.45 6.20 0.82
CA ALA A 61 5.30 5.30 0.69
C ALA A 61 4.16 5.70 1.66
N GLU A 62 4.48 6.01 2.92
CA GLU A 62 3.46 6.49 3.88
C GLU A 62 2.81 7.82 3.44
N GLN A 63 3.59 8.72 2.86
CA GLN A 63 3.08 10.01 2.38
C GLN A 63 2.09 9.82 1.22
N VAL A 64 2.32 8.84 0.34
CA VAL A 64 1.37 8.50 -0.72
C VAL A 64 0.04 8.06 -0.14
N HIS A 65 0.03 7.09 0.78
CA HIS A 65 -1.21 6.65 1.44
C HIS A 65 -1.94 7.79 2.13
N ARG A 66 -1.20 8.66 2.83
CA ARG A 66 -1.76 9.82 3.52
C ARG A 66 -2.46 10.78 2.56
N GLU A 67 -1.90 11.02 1.38
CA GLU A 67 -2.47 11.90 0.37
C GLU A 67 -3.57 11.22 -0.47
N ALA A 68 -3.41 9.95 -0.79
CA ALA A 68 -4.33 9.19 -1.64
C ALA A 68 -5.69 8.96 -0.96
N HIS A 69 -5.68 8.52 0.30
CA HIS A 69 -6.90 8.18 1.03
C HIS A 69 -6.82 8.36 2.55
N GLY A 70 -5.68 8.79 3.09
CA GLY A 70 -5.51 9.10 4.51
C GLY A 70 -5.31 7.90 5.44
N LEU A 71 -5.34 6.67 4.92
CA LEU A 71 -5.12 5.44 5.70
C LEU A 71 -3.65 5.04 5.57
N VAL A 72 -2.84 5.28 6.60
CA VAL A 72 -1.44 4.85 6.62
C VAL A 72 -1.37 3.37 7.04
N ALA A 73 -0.38 2.64 6.53
CA ALA A 73 -0.15 1.25 6.88
C ALA A 73 0.20 1.07 8.37
N ASP A 74 -0.26 -0.03 8.96
CA ASP A 74 0.07 -0.40 10.34
C ASP A 74 1.50 -0.95 10.44
N ARG A 75 1.98 -1.61 9.38
CA ARG A 75 3.37 -2.05 9.23
C ARG A 75 3.89 -1.69 7.85
N LEU A 76 5.15 -1.27 7.78
CA LEU A 76 5.86 -1.06 6.53
C LEU A 76 7.27 -1.65 6.67
N MET A 77 7.52 -2.74 5.94
CA MET A 77 8.73 -3.53 6.09
C MET A 77 9.54 -3.45 4.81
N LYS A 78 10.82 -3.09 4.90
CA LYS A 78 11.73 -3.26 3.76
C LYS A 78 11.92 -4.75 3.49
N VAL A 79 11.64 -5.18 2.27
CA VAL A 79 11.71 -6.59 1.86
C VAL A 79 12.67 -6.79 0.69
N THR A 80 13.07 -8.04 0.50
CA THR A 80 13.82 -8.50 -0.68
C THR A 80 12.99 -9.59 -1.33
N GLU A 81 12.70 -9.45 -2.63
CA GLU A 81 12.01 -10.49 -3.39
C GLU A 81 12.90 -11.74 -3.49
N GLY A 82 12.34 -12.90 -3.14
CA GLY A 82 12.99 -14.19 -3.31
C GLY A 82 12.71 -14.77 -4.70
N GLY A 83 13.71 -15.40 -5.30
CA GLY A 83 13.61 -16.06 -6.61
C GLY A 83 13.06 -17.48 -6.56
#